data_AF-A0AAD8AZ41-F1
#
_entry.id   AF-A0AAD8AZ41-F1
#
_cell.length_a   1.000
_cell.length_b   1.000
_cell.length_c   1.000
_cell.angle_alpha   90.00
_cell.angle_beta   90.00
_cell.angle_gamma   90.00
#
_symmetry.space_group_name_H-M   'P 1'
#
loop_
_entity.id
_entity.type
_entity.pdbx_description
1 polymer ?
#
loop_
_entity_poly.entity_id
_entity_poly.type
_entity_poly.pdbx_seq_one_letter_code
_entity_poly.pdbx_strand_id
1 'polypeptide(L)'
;MNGNDQATASEPQKPKTEKELKKEAMRLAKLEKFKAKQEKQKVTEGEAKPKANKKKTSEEKQVVTYDVPTEKGQRKDTKCPMPDAYSPRYVEAAWYDWWVQEGFFKPEYGGRDVNKLKYEEKFIMVIPPPNVTGSLHLGHGLTNSVEDCLARWHRMKGKAVLWVPGCDHAGIATQVVVEKKLWREEKKTRHDLGREAFVNEVWKWKNEKGHRIYDQLRLLGGSYEWDRVAFTMDDVRYRCVIEGFCRLHEMGLIYRSVRLVNWSCTLRSAISDIEVDKREIDGRTLIEVPGYTEKIEFGVLVSFAYKVVDSDEEIVVATTRIETMLGDSGVAVHPNDERYKHLAGKFVQHPFCSERLMPIVFDEFVDMTFGTGAVKITPAHDHNDYEVGKRHNLPFITIIDNNGLITGDCGKFTVST
;
A
#
# COMPACT_ATOMS: atom_id res chain seq x y z
N MET A 1 26.83 -8.58 63.11
CA MET A 1 28.29 -8.50 62.83
C MET A 1 28.78 -9.90 62.51
N ASN A 2 29.08 -10.15 61.24
CA ASN A 2 30.10 -11.07 60.73
C ASN A 2 29.91 -11.11 59.21
N GLY A 3 30.99 -10.75 58.51
CA GLY A 3 31.01 -10.63 57.06
C GLY A 3 30.99 -11.99 56.37
N ASN A 4 30.58 -11.96 55.10
CA ASN A 4 30.92 -13.00 54.16
C ASN A 4 31.13 -12.33 52.80
N ASP A 5 32.40 -12.24 52.41
CA ASP A 5 32.86 -11.84 51.09
C ASP A 5 32.42 -12.88 50.06
N GLN A 6 31.76 -12.44 48.99
CA GLN A 6 31.72 -13.19 47.73
C GLN A 6 32.24 -12.29 46.62
N ALA A 7 33.47 -12.61 46.22
CA ALA A 7 34.16 -12.08 45.06
C ALA A 7 33.42 -12.45 43.77
N THR A 8 33.00 -11.44 42.99
CA THR A 8 32.57 -11.63 41.61
C THR A 8 33.80 -11.68 40.71
N ALA A 9 34.07 -12.85 40.14
CA ALA A 9 35.06 -13.04 39.10
C ALA A 9 34.66 -12.24 37.83
N SER A 10 35.53 -11.35 37.35
CA SER A 10 35.39 -10.65 36.09
C SER A 10 35.89 -11.53 34.93
N GLU A 11 35.00 -11.90 34.01
CA GLU A 11 35.38 -12.54 32.75
C GLU A 11 36.21 -11.57 31.87
N PRO A 12 37.26 -12.06 31.17
CA PRO A 12 38.05 -11.22 30.27
C PRO A 12 37.26 -10.87 28.99
N GLN A 13 37.05 -9.58 28.75
CA GLN A 13 36.45 -9.05 27.52
C GLN A 13 37.27 -9.48 26.30
N LYS A 14 36.61 -10.15 25.33
CA LYS A 14 37.19 -10.45 24.02
C LYS A 14 37.62 -9.15 23.31
N PRO A 15 38.79 -9.10 22.66
CA PRO A 15 39.24 -7.93 21.93
C PRO A 15 38.28 -7.62 20.78
N LYS A 16 37.80 -6.37 20.71
CA LYS A 16 36.88 -5.88 19.67
C LYS A 16 37.52 -6.04 18.29
N THR A 17 36.72 -6.44 17.32
CA THR A 17 37.18 -6.61 15.92
C THR A 17 37.48 -5.24 15.28
N GLU A 18 38.37 -5.21 14.28
CA GLU A 18 38.79 -3.98 13.59
C GLU A 18 37.59 -3.20 13.00
N LYS A 19 36.53 -3.90 12.62
CA LYS A 19 35.28 -3.34 12.10
C LYS A 19 34.44 -2.65 13.18
N GLU A 20 34.45 -3.17 14.40
CA GLU A 20 33.78 -2.56 15.56
C GLU A 20 34.51 -1.30 16.05
N LEU A 21 35.85 -1.34 16.06
CA LEU A 21 36.69 -0.18 16.38
C LEU A 21 36.48 0.97 15.38
N LYS A 22 36.39 0.66 14.08
CA LYS A 22 36.07 1.67 13.04
C LYS A 22 34.67 2.26 13.23
N LYS A 23 33.68 1.45 13.60
CA LYS A 23 32.30 1.92 13.84
C LYS A 23 32.19 2.80 15.09
N GLU A 24 32.93 2.46 16.14
CA GLU A 24 33.01 3.24 17.38
C GLU A 24 33.73 4.58 17.17
N ALA A 25 34.85 4.58 16.43
CA ALA A 25 35.56 5.80 16.03
C ALA A 25 34.67 6.72 15.18
N MET A 26 33.90 6.18 14.24
CA MET A 26 32.98 6.96 13.41
C MET A 26 31.82 7.57 14.23
N ARG A 27 31.35 6.85 15.26
CA ARG A 27 30.32 7.33 16.18
C ARG A 27 30.85 8.45 17.08
N LEU A 28 32.06 8.31 17.60
CA LEU A 28 32.74 9.33 18.42
C LEU A 28 33.00 10.61 17.60
N ALA A 29 33.48 10.48 16.36
CA ALA A 29 33.69 11.63 15.48
C ALA A 29 32.38 12.37 15.14
N LYS A 30 31.25 11.65 15.00
CA LYS A 30 29.93 12.27 14.83
C LYS A 30 29.47 13.01 16.08
N LEU A 31 29.70 12.43 17.27
CA LEU A 31 29.36 13.05 18.55
C LEU A 31 30.18 14.32 18.81
N GLU A 32 31.48 14.32 18.49
CA GLU A 32 32.32 15.52 18.58
C GLU A 32 31.88 16.62 17.61
N LYS A 33 31.58 16.28 16.35
CA LYS A 33 31.02 17.25 15.38
C LYS A 33 29.69 17.84 15.86
N PHE A 34 28.86 17.05 16.53
CA PHE A 34 27.59 17.51 17.07
C PHE A 34 27.79 18.43 18.27
N LYS A 35 28.70 18.09 19.21
CA LYS A 35 29.05 18.95 20.35
C LYS A 35 29.67 20.27 19.90
N ALA A 36 30.61 20.24 18.95
CA ALA A 36 31.22 21.45 18.38
C ALA A 36 30.19 22.37 17.69
N LYS A 37 29.12 21.81 17.11
CA LYS A 37 28.03 22.59 16.50
C LYS A 37 27.11 23.21 17.56
N GLN A 38 26.85 22.51 18.66
CA GLN A 38 26.10 23.05 19.80
C GLN A 38 26.89 24.14 20.54
N GLU A 39 28.20 23.99 20.70
CA GLU A 39 29.04 25.01 21.31
C GLU A 39 29.14 26.26 20.44
N LYS A 40 29.24 26.12 19.11
CA LYS A 40 29.17 27.28 18.19
C LYS A 40 27.83 28.02 18.23
N GLN A 41 26.71 27.31 18.46
CA GLN A 41 25.40 27.93 18.67
C GLN A 41 25.31 28.66 20.02
N LYS A 42 25.92 28.11 21.09
CA LYS A 42 25.94 28.77 22.40
C LYS A 42 26.84 30.02 22.45
N VAL A 43 27.93 30.03 21.67
CA VAL A 43 28.83 31.20 21.60
C VAL A 43 28.20 32.35 20.79
N THR A 44 27.29 32.07 19.85
CA THR A 44 26.55 33.12 19.12
C THR A 44 25.44 33.78 19.95
N GLU A 45 25.02 33.17 21.05
CA GLU A 45 24.05 33.75 22.00
C GLU A 45 24.71 34.58 23.13
N GLY A 46 26.04 34.53 23.26
CA GLY A 46 26.77 35.11 24.40
C GLY A 46 27.29 36.56 24.25
N GLU A 47 27.26 37.15 23.05
CA GLU A 47 27.83 38.49 22.81
C GLU A 47 26.80 39.48 22.24
N ALA A 48 25.89 39.96 23.09
CA ALA A 48 25.15 41.20 22.83
C ALA A 48 25.06 42.04 24.13
N LYS A 49 25.83 43.14 24.18
CA LYS A 49 25.78 44.14 25.27
C LYS A 49 24.50 45.01 25.21
N PRO A 50 24.03 45.55 26.35
CA PRO A 50 22.66 46.03 26.51
C PRO A 50 22.45 47.45 25.98
N LYS A 51 21.38 47.68 25.21
CA LYS A 51 20.79 49.00 24.99
C LYS A 51 19.32 49.00 25.41
N ALA A 52 19.06 49.84 26.42
CA ALA A 52 17.78 50.39 26.90
C ALA A 52 16.47 49.65 26.54
N ASN A 53 15.82 49.14 27.59
CA ASN A 53 14.43 48.67 27.59
C ASN A 53 13.46 49.68 26.94
N LYS A 54 13.06 49.43 25.70
CA LYS A 54 11.68 49.68 25.26
C LYS A 54 10.98 48.32 25.22
N LYS A 55 10.09 48.12 26.18
CA LYS A 55 9.20 46.96 26.29
C LYS A 55 8.35 46.92 25.01
N LYS A 56 8.77 46.17 23.99
CA LYS A 56 7.89 45.78 22.88
C LYS A 56 7.05 44.63 23.40
N THR A 57 5.81 44.95 23.77
CA THR A 57 4.72 43.99 23.78
C THR A 57 4.74 43.25 22.45
N SER A 58 4.89 41.93 22.48
CA SER A 58 4.61 41.10 21.32
C SER A 58 3.10 41.13 21.13
N GLU A 59 2.62 42.08 20.33
CA GLU A 59 1.25 42.06 19.83
C GLU A 59 1.07 40.75 19.06
N GLU A 60 0.10 39.93 19.48
CA GLU A 60 -0.38 38.82 18.67
C GLU A 60 -0.75 39.40 17.31
N LYS A 61 -0.12 38.92 16.23
CA LYS A 61 -0.47 39.36 14.87
C LYS A 61 -1.93 39.01 14.64
N GLN A 62 -2.82 40.00 14.74
CA GLN A 62 -4.23 39.84 14.41
C GLN A 62 -4.32 39.41 12.94
N VAL A 63 -4.89 38.22 12.71
CA VAL A 63 -5.16 37.73 11.36
C VAL A 63 -6.32 38.56 10.83
N VAL A 64 -6.02 39.50 9.93
CA VAL A 64 -7.06 40.34 9.31
C VAL A 64 -7.95 39.47 8.44
N THR A 65 -9.25 39.45 8.74
CA THR A 65 -10.30 38.71 8.01
C THR A 65 -11.18 39.64 7.20
N TYR A 66 -11.86 39.10 6.20
CA TYR A 66 -12.84 39.84 5.42
C TYR A 66 -14.22 39.72 6.09
N ASP A 67 -14.65 40.78 6.76
CA ASP A 67 -15.87 40.78 7.59
C ASP A 67 -17.07 41.46 6.90
N VAL A 68 -16.93 41.84 5.63
CA VAL A 68 -18.02 42.45 4.86
C VAL A 68 -19.02 41.36 4.45
N PRO A 69 -20.32 41.50 4.78
CA PRO A 69 -21.34 40.54 4.37
C PRO A 69 -21.43 40.48 2.83
N THR A 70 -20.93 39.40 2.25
CA THR A 70 -21.03 39.12 0.82
C THR A 70 -21.85 37.86 0.64
N GLU A 71 -22.95 37.95 -0.11
CA GLU A 71 -23.76 36.78 -0.43
C GLU A 71 -22.95 35.76 -1.22
N LYS A 72 -23.24 34.47 -1.02
CA LYS A 72 -22.53 33.39 -1.69
C LYS A 72 -22.66 33.54 -3.21
N GLY A 73 -21.53 33.54 -3.91
CA GLY A 73 -21.48 33.68 -5.37
C GLY A 73 -21.46 35.12 -5.86
N GLN A 74 -21.56 36.12 -4.99
CA GLN A 74 -21.37 37.52 -5.37
C GLN A 74 -19.89 37.91 -5.37
N ARG A 75 -19.54 38.86 -6.24
CA ARG A 75 -18.19 39.39 -6.30
C ARG A 75 -17.84 40.11 -5.00
N LYS A 76 -16.66 39.81 -4.46
CA LYS A 76 -16.09 40.49 -3.30
C LYS A 76 -16.10 42.02 -3.46
N ASP A 77 -16.55 42.73 -2.43
CA ASP A 77 -16.41 44.20 -2.38
C ASP A 77 -14.93 44.59 -2.15
N THR A 78 -14.36 45.27 -3.13
CA THR A 78 -12.97 45.77 -3.11
C THR A 78 -12.86 47.25 -2.73
N LYS A 79 -13.95 47.91 -2.34
CA LYS A 79 -13.95 49.31 -1.90
C LYS A 79 -13.62 49.48 -0.42
N CYS A 80 -13.70 48.40 0.35
CA CYS A 80 -13.32 48.38 1.76
C CYS A 80 -11.81 48.58 1.96
N PRO A 81 -11.38 49.13 3.12
CA PRO A 81 -9.96 49.33 3.42
C PRO A 81 -9.16 48.02 3.28
N MET A 82 -8.03 48.08 2.58
CA MET A 82 -7.15 46.92 2.42
C MET A 82 -6.28 46.73 3.68
N PRO A 83 -6.00 45.47 4.08
CA PRO A 83 -5.08 45.20 5.17
C PRO A 83 -3.68 45.75 4.90
N ASP A 84 -3.00 46.24 5.94
CA ASP A 84 -1.62 46.77 5.83
C ASP A 84 -0.58 45.70 5.44
N ALA A 85 -0.90 44.42 5.61
CA ALA A 85 -0.09 43.28 5.21
C ALA A 85 -0.93 42.22 4.48
N TYR A 86 -0.32 41.48 3.57
CA TYR A 86 -1.00 40.41 2.84
C TYR A 86 -1.61 39.37 3.80
N SER A 87 -2.93 39.18 3.70
CA SER A 87 -3.68 38.15 4.41
C SER A 87 -4.40 37.26 3.38
N PRO A 88 -4.00 35.99 3.20
CA PRO A 88 -4.67 35.07 2.29
C PRO A 88 -6.16 34.92 2.63
N ARG A 89 -6.50 34.80 3.92
CA ARG A 89 -7.90 34.69 4.38
C ARG A 89 -8.74 35.90 3.99
N TYR A 90 -8.16 37.10 4.07
CA TYR A 90 -8.82 38.29 3.57
C TYR A 90 -8.96 38.19 2.05
N VAL A 91 -7.85 37.95 1.34
CA VAL A 91 -7.78 38.03 -0.12
C VAL A 91 -8.70 37.02 -0.78
N GLU A 92 -8.64 35.74 -0.40
CA GLU A 92 -9.35 34.61 -1.01
C GLU A 92 -10.86 34.62 -0.75
N ALA A 93 -11.31 35.27 0.32
CA ALA A 93 -12.72 35.31 0.71
C ALA A 93 -13.63 35.77 -0.44
N ALA A 94 -14.78 35.10 -0.58
CA ALA A 94 -15.83 35.31 -1.60
C ALA A 94 -15.45 35.09 -3.08
N TRP A 95 -14.16 35.06 -3.44
CA TRP A 95 -13.77 34.92 -4.86
C TRP A 95 -14.14 33.59 -5.47
N TYR A 96 -13.90 32.48 -4.76
CA TYR A 96 -14.06 31.17 -5.34
C TYR A 96 -15.52 30.87 -5.72
N ASP A 97 -16.45 31.16 -4.79
CA ASP A 97 -17.87 31.01 -5.04
C ASP A 97 -18.33 31.88 -6.22
N TRP A 98 -17.82 33.12 -6.32
CA TRP A 98 -18.12 33.99 -7.46
C TRP A 98 -17.57 33.44 -8.78
N TRP A 99 -16.32 32.97 -8.82
CA TRP A 99 -15.73 32.37 -10.03
C TRP A 99 -16.52 31.17 -10.55
N VAL A 100 -17.00 30.32 -9.63
CA VAL A 100 -17.85 29.18 -9.96
C VAL A 100 -19.21 29.64 -10.46
N GLN A 101 -19.84 30.60 -9.78
CA GLN A 101 -21.17 31.13 -10.13
C GLN A 101 -21.19 31.77 -11.52
N GLU A 102 -20.15 32.54 -11.88
CA GLU A 102 -20.01 33.14 -13.21
C GLU A 102 -19.62 32.13 -14.30
N GLY A 103 -19.33 30.88 -13.92
CA GLY A 103 -18.97 29.82 -14.85
C GLY A 103 -17.59 30.01 -15.49
N PHE A 104 -16.67 30.74 -14.85
CA PHE A 104 -15.33 31.02 -15.40
C PHE A 104 -14.49 29.77 -15.70
N PHE A 105 -14.82 28.67 -15.04
CA PHE A 105 -14.13 27.40 -15.22
C PHE A 105 -14.72 26.52 -16.32
N LYS A 106 -15.89 26.89 -16.87
CA LYS A 106 -16.59 26.15 -17.91
C LYS A 106 -15.93 26.37 -19.28
N PRO A 107 -15.78 25.32 -20.11
CA PRO A 107 -15.24 25.49 -21.46
C PRO A 107 -16.15 26.33 -22.37
N GLU A 108 -17.45 26.43 -22.04
CA GLU A 108 -18.46 27.25 -22.72
C GLU A 108 -18.43 28.74 -22.30
N TYR A 109 -17.60 29.12 -21.33
CA TYR A 109 -17.51 30.50 -20.84
C TYR A 109 -17.29 31.51 -21.98
N GLY A 110 -17.98 32.65 -21.92
CA GLY A 110 -17.97 33.66 -22.97
C GLY A 110 -18.81 33.31 -24.20
N GLY A 111 -19.76 32.38 -24.09
CA GLY A 111 -20.68 32.00 -25.17
C GLY A 111 -20.04 31.08 -26.23
N ARG A 112 -19.00 30.34 -25.86
CA ARG A 112 -18.24 29.50 -26.78
C ARG A 112 -19.01 28.21 -27.10
N ASP A 113 -19.20 27.95 -28.39
CA ASP A 113 -19.75 26.68 -28.88
C ASP A 113 -18.64 25.61 -28.96
N VAL A 114 -18.50 24.82 -27.89
CA VAL A 114 -17.46 23.79 -27.75
C VAL A 114 -17.51 22.69 -28.81
N ASN A 115 -18.66 22.49 -29.47
CA ASN A 115 -18.83 21.48 -30.50
C ASN A 115 -18.20 21.89 -31.84
N LYS A 116 -18.06 23.20 -32.08
CA LYS A 116 -17.46 23.75 -33.32
C LYS A 116 -15.95 23.96 -33.25
N LEU A 117 -15.38 23.87 -32.06
CA LEU A 117 -13.94 24.04 -31.85
C LEU A 117 -13.15 22.87 -32.42
N LYS A 118 -12.01 23.19 -33.03
CA LYS A 118 -11.01 22.21 -33.46
C LYS A 118 -10.31 21.59 -32.24
N TYR A 119 -9.62 20.48 -32.48
CA TYR A 119 -8.92 19.77 -31.42
C TYR A 119 -7.84 20.65 -30.74
N GLU A 120 -7.11 21.45 -31.52
CA GLU A 120 -6.02 22.29 -31.05
C GLU A 120 -6.50 23.44 -30.14
N GLU A 121 -7.77 23.82 -30.29
CA GLU A 121 -8.45 24.86 -29.50
C GLU A 121 -8.99 24.33 -28.18
N LYS A 122 -8.91 23.01 -27.95
CA LYS A 122 -9.36 22.34 -26.73
C LYS A 122 -8.17 21.98 -25.85
N PHE A 123 -8.41 21.94 -24.55
CA PHE A 123 -7.52 21.32 -23.57
C PHE A 123 -8.39 20.61 -22.54
N ILE A 124 -8.22 19.30 -22.42
CA ILE A 124 -9.06 18.46 -21.58
C ILE A 124 -8.16 17.68 -20.64
N MET A 125 -8.53 17.69 -19.37
CA MET A 125 -7.85 16.94 -18.32
C MET A 125 -8.88 16.40 -17.34
N VAL A 126 -8.57 15.27 -16.74
CA VAL A 126 -9.34 14.69 -15.65
C VAL A 126 -8.41 14.66 -14.46
N ILE A 127 -8.87 15.12 -13.31
CA ILE A 127 -8.10 14.96 -12.07
C ILE A 127 -7.86 13.46 -11.84
N PRO A 128 -6.68 13.03 -11.39
CA PRO A 128 -6.50 11.71 -10.80
C PRO A 128 -7.47 11.60 -9.62
N PRO A 129 -8.55 10.80 -9.72
CA PRO A 129 -9.65 10.90 -8.78
C PRO A 129 -9.18 10.44 -7.39
N PRO A 130 -9.15 11.31 -6.36
CA PRO A 130 -8.77 10.90 -5.01
C PRO A 130 -9.70 9.82 -4.46
N ASN A 131 -9.12 8.87 -3.73
CA ASN A 131 -9.86 7.80 -3.06
C ASN A 131 -10.74 8.36 -1.94
N VAL A 132 -11.96 7.84 -1.79
CA VAL A 132 -12.88 8.25 -0.70
C VAL A 132 -12.50 7.62 0.65
N THR A 133 -11.22 7.63 1.02
CA THR A 133 -10.69 7.01 2.24
C THR A 133 -10.39 8.01 3.37
N GLY A 134 -10.56 9.32 3.15
CA GLY A 134 -10.26 10.31 4.18
C GLY A 134 -10.19 11.74 3.67
N SER A 135 -9.17 12.47 4.14
CA SER A 135 -8.87 13.85 3.74
C SER A 135 -7.67 13.89 2.80
N LEU A 136 -7.62 14.91 1.95
CA LEU A 136 -6.47 15.18 1.10
C LEU A 136 -5.24 15.54 1.94
N HIS A 137 -4.08 15.03 1.51
CA HIS A 137 -2.75 15.34 2.04
C HIS A 137 -1.92 16.20 1.06
N LEU A 138 -0.73 16.65 1.47
CA LEU A 138 0.14 17.54 0.68
C LEU A 138 0.44 17.04 -0.73
N GLY A 139 0.62 15.73 -0.93
CA GLY A 139 0.77 15.15 -2.28
C GLY A 139 -0.37 15.49 -3.24
N HIS A 140 -1.63 15.47 -2.77
CA HIS A 140 -2.77 15.91 -3.58
C HIS A 140 -2.68 17.41 -3.88
N GLY A 141 -2.30 18.22 -2.89
CA GLY A 141 -2.08 19.65 -3.07
C GLY A 141 -1.05 19.95 -4.16
N LEU A 142 0.07 19.22 -4.18
CA LEU A 142 1.10 19.34 -5.21
C LEU A 142 0.54 19.01 -6.60
N THR A 143 -0.05 17.82 -6.78
CA THR A 143 -0.58 17.37 -8.08
C THR A 143 -1.61 18.36 -8.61
N ASN A 144 -2.60 18.72 -7.79
CA ASN A 144 -3.68 19.61 -8.19
C ASN A 144 -3.19 21.03 -8.50
N SER A 145 -2.16 21.52 -7.81
CA SER A 145 -1.59 22.85 -8.10
C SER A 145 -0.92 22.89 -9.46
N VAL A 146 -0.22 21.81 -9.83
CA VAL A 146 0.41 21.69 -11.16
C VAL A 146 -0.66 21.61 -12.25
N GLU A 147 -1.68 20.78 -12.05
CA GLU A 147 -2.81 20.64 -12.98
C GLU A 147 -3.58 21.95 -13.14
N ASP A 148 -3.88 22.65 -12.05
CA ASP A 148 -4.57 23.94 -12.10
C ASP A 148 -3.75 25.00 -12.86
N CYS A 149 -2.42 25.01 -12.66
CA CYS A 149 -1.53 25.90 -13.40
C CYS A 149 -1.63 25.65 -14.91
N LEU A 150 -1.64 24.39 -15.35
CA LEU A 150 -1.83 24.03 -16.76
C LEU A 150 -3.21 24.45 -17.28
N ALA A 151 -4.27 24.16 -16.51
CA ALA A 151 -5.63 24.53 -16.87
C ALA A 151 -5.77 26.06 -17.04
N ARG A 152 -5.26 26.84 -16.09
CA ARG A 152 -5.26 28.31 -16.16
C ARG A 152 -4.43 28.83 -17.31
N TRP A 153 -3.22 28.32 -17.51
CA TRP A 153 -2.34 28.73 -18.61
C TRP A 153 -2.97 28.48 -19.98
N HIS A 154 -3.60 27.32 -20.18
CA HIS A 154 -4.31 27.02 -21.43
C HIS A 154 -5.54 27.91 -21.62
N ARG A 155 -6.27 28.23 -20.54
CA ARG A 155 -7.40 29.16 -20.58
C ARG A 155 -6.93 30.57 -20.97
N MET A 156 -5.81 31.02 -20.41
CA MET A 156 -5.16 32.30 -20.77
C MET A 156 -4.65 32.34 -22.22
N LYS A 157 -4.29 31.19 -22.79
CA LYS A 157 -3.99 31.04 -24.23
C LYS A 157 -5.23 31.02 -25.12
N GLY A 158 -6.43 31.22 -24.57
CA GLY A 158 -7.69 31.26 -25.31
C GLY A 158 -8.28 29.88 -25.61
N LYS A 159 -7.73 28.78 -25.10
CA LYS A 159 -8.30 27.43 -25.31
C LYS A 159 -9.58 27.21 -24.52
N ALA A 160 -10.43 26.28 -24.97
CA ALA A 160 -11.53 25.75 -24.19
C ALA A 160 -11.00 24.68 -23.25
N VAL A 161 -10.97 25.00 -21.96
CA VAL A 161 -10.41 24.14 -20.93
C VAL A 161 -11.52 23.40 -20.21
N LEU A 162 -11.43 22.08 -20.20
CA LEU A 162 -12.27 21.21 -19.38
C LEU A 162 -11.36 20.45 -18.43
N TRP A 163 -11.40 20.79 -17.14
CA TRP A 163 -10.73 20.05 -16.09
C TRP A 163 -11.77 19.43 -15.16
N VAL A 164 -11.97 18.12 -15.31
CA VAL A 164 -13.07 17.39 -14.66
C VAL A 164 -12.62 16.92 -13.27
N PRO A 165 -13.28 17.37 -12.18
CA PRO A 165 -13.06 16.84 -10.86
C PRO A 165 -13.80 15.51 -10.68
N GLY A 166 -13.34 14.68 -9.76
CA GLY A 166 -14.02 13.46 -9.40
C GLY A 166 -13.40 12.77 -8.20
N CYS A 167 -14.01 11.66 -7.76
CA CYS A 167 -13.49 10.81 -6.70
C CYS A 167 -13.59 9.34 -7.08
N ASP A 168 -12.70 8.54 -6.50
CA ASP A 168 -12.69 7.09 -6.68
C ASP A 168 -13.22 6.36 -5.44
N HIS A 169 -14.19 5.47 -5.63
CA HIS A 169 -14.70 4.54 -4.63
C HIS A 169 -13.61 3.69 -3.96
N ALA A 170 -12.48 3.45 -4.63
CA ALA A 170 -11.28 2.80 -4.10
C ALA A 170 -11.48 1.38 -3.51
N GLY A 171 -12.57 0.69 -3.87
CA GLY A 171 -12.86 -0.71 -3.52
C GLY A 171 -12.40 -1.14 -2.12
N ILE A 172 -11.36 -1.97 -2.10
CA ILE A 172 -10.75 -2.56 -0.89
C ILE A 172 -10.32 -1.49 0.12
N ALA A 173 -9.73 -0.39 -0.33
CA ALA A 173 -9.23 0.66 0.55
C ALA A 173 -10.38 1.31 1.34
N THR A 174 -11.50 1.61 0.69
CA THR A 174 -12.68 2.16 1.35
C THR A 174 -13.32 1.12 2.28
N GLN A 175 -13.44 -0.13 1.84
CA GLN A 175 -13.95 -1.22 2.66
C GLN A 175 -13.17 -1.33 3.98
N VAL A 176 -11.83 -1.37 3.92
CA VAL A 176 -10.98 -1.48 5.11
C VAL A 176 -11.15 -0.29 6.06
N VAL A 177 -11.28 0.92 5.54
CA VAL A 177 -11.49 2.11 6.38
C VAL A 177 -12.85 2.09 7.08
N VAL A 178 -13.90 1.68 6.36
CA VAL A 178 -15.25 1.55 6.92
C VAL A 178 -15.31 0.42 7.95
N GLU A 179 -14.68 -0.73 7.68
CA GLU A 179 -14.58 -1.83 8.66
C GLU A 179 -13.84 -1.39 9.94
N LYS A 180 -12.72 -0.66 9.81
CA LYS A 180 -12.00 -0.10 10.96
C LYS A 180 -12.83 0.91 11.75
N LYS A 181 -13.64 1.73 11.07
CA LYS A 181 -14.58 2.66 11.70
C LYS A 181 -15.63 1.89 12.52
N LEU A 182 -16.30 0.92 11.90
CA LEU A 182 -17.32 0.09 12.53
C LEU A 182 -16.79 -0.65 13.75
N TRP A 183 -15.58 -1.23 13.65
CA TRP A 183 -14.96 -1.91 14.78
C TRP A 183 -14.63 -0.95 15.93
N ARG A 184 -14.19 0.26 15.62
CA ARG A 184 -13.86 1.28 16.63
C ARG A 184 -15.10 1.80 17.35
N GLU A 185 -16.17 2.06 16.61
CA GLU A 185 -17.37 2.74 17.12
C GLU A 185 -18.40 1.78 17.69
N GLU A 186 -18.60 0.62 17.06
CA GLU A 186 -19.66 -0.32 17.42
C GLU A 186 -19.15 -1.71 17.85
N LYS A 187 -17.84 -1.99 17.71
CA LYS A 187 -17.27 -3.34 17.92
C LYS A 187 -17.95 -4.42 17.08
N LYS A 188 -18.45 -4.03 15.89
CA LYS A 188 -19.06 -4.94 14.91
C LYS A 188 -18.16 -5.08 13.69
N THR A 189 -18.27 -6.23 13.03
CA THR A 189 -17.64 -6.54 11.75
C THR A 189 -18.64 -6.41 10.60
N ARG A 190 -18.17 -6.38 9.35
CA ARG A 190 -19.05 -6.40 8.17
C ARG A 190 -19.91 -7.66 8.10
N HIS A 191 -19.47 -8.76 8.71
CA HIS A 191 -20.20 -10.01 8.73
C HIS A 191 -21.40 -9.95 9.67
N ASP A 192 -21.28 -9.22 10.78
CA ASP A 192 -22.37 -9.01 11.75
C ASP A 192 -23.50 -8.15 11.17
N LEU A 193 -23.17 -7.21 10.28
CA LEU A 193 -24.15 -6.33 9.61
C LEU A 193 -24.85 -7.01 8.42
N GLY A 194 -24.17 -7.92 7.73
CA GLY A 194 -24.60 -8.42 6.43
C GLY A 194 -24.35 -7.42 5.28
N ARG A 195 -24.49 -7.92 4.05
CA ARG A 195 -24.06 -7.19 2.84
C ARG A 195 -24.77 -5.86 2.63
N GLU A 196 -26.10 -5.84 2.67
CA GLU A 196 -26.87 -4.64 2.35
C GLU A 196 -26.63 -3.51 3.35
N ALA A 197 -26.69 -3.82 4.65
CA ALA A 197 -26.42 -2.84 5.69
C ALA A 197 -24.99 -2.31 5.61
N PHE A 198 -24.00 -3.19 5.37
CA PHE A 198 -22.62 -2.76 5.20
C PHE A 198 -22.42 -1.84 3.97
N VAL A 199 -23.03 -2.17 2.83
CA VAL A 199 -22.99 -1.31 1.63
C VAL A 199 -23.61 0.07 1.91
N ASN A 200 -24.69 0.12 2.69
CA ASN A 200 -25.29 1.39 3.10
C ASN A 200 -24.33 2.22 3.97
N GLU A 201 -23.58 1.60 4.88
CA GLU A 201 -22.54 2.28 5.67
C GLU A 201 -21.39 2.82 4.80
N VAL A 202 -20.99 2.07 3.75
CA VAL A 202 -20.00 2.54 2.78
C VAL A 202 -20.52 3.77 2.02
N TRP A 203 -21.78 3.80 1.61
CA TRP A 203 -22.38 4.96 0.95
C TRP A 203 -22.50 6.17 1.88
N LYS A 204 -22.87 5.97 3.15
CA LYS A 204 -22.86 7.04 4.16
C LYS A 204 -21.47 7.64 4.31
N TRP A 205 -20.46 6.79 4.47
CA TRP A 205 -19.06 7.22 4.52
C TRP A 205 -18.65 8.00 3.28
N LYS A 206 -19.00 7.51 2.08
CA LYS A 206 -18.71 8.19 0.82
C LYS A 206 -19.32 9.58 0.78
N ASN A 207 -20.58 9.72 1.22
CA ASN A 207 -21.25 11.02 1.21
C ASN A 207 -20.58 11.97 2.20
N GLU A 208 -20.33 11.54 3.43
CA GLU A 208 -19.64 12.36 4.44
C GLU A 208 -18.24 12.82 4.00
N LYS A 209 -17.42 11.91 3.45
CA LYS A 209 -16.01 12.21 3.09
C LYS A 209 -15.87 12.81 1.70
N GLY A 210 -16.70 12.41 0.74
CA GLY A 210 -16.68 12.94 -0.61
C GLY A 210 -16.91 14.45 -0.64
N HIS A 211 -17.86 14.96 0.17
CA HIS A 211 -18.06 16.40 0.31
C HIS A 211 -16.81 17.11 0.81
N ARG A 212 -16.17 16.57 1.86
CA ARG A 212 -14.93 17.14 2.40
C ARG A 212 -13.79 17.19 1.40
N ILE A 213 -13.62 16.16 0.57
CA ILE A 213 -12.60 16.15 -0.49
C ILE A 213 -12.85 17.29 -1.47
N TYR A 214 -14.09 17.45 -1.95
CA TYR A 214 -14.42 18.53 -2.86
C TYR A 214 -14.25 19.90 -2.21
N ASP A 215 -14.59 20.05 -0.93
CA ASP A 215 -14.36 21.31 -0.20
C ASP A 215 -12.87 21.63 -0.09
N GLN A 216 -12.01 20.65 0.18
CA GLN A 216 -10.56 20.85 0.17
C GLN A 216 -10.05 21.27 -1.22
N LEU A 217 -10.56 20.67 -2.30
CA LEU A 217 -10.21 21.06 -3.67
C LEU A 217 -10.66 22.49 -4.01
N ARG A 218 -11.83 22.91 -3.52
CA ARG A 218 -12.33 24.30 -3.65
C ARG A 218 -11.48 25.28 -2.87
N LEU A 219 -11.11 24.93 -1.64
CA LEU A 219 -10.25 25.75 -0.77
C LEU A 219 -8.85 25.93 -1.34
N LEU A 220 -8.32 24.94 -2.09
CA LEU A 220 -7.08 25.09 -2.84
C LEU A 220 -7.19 26.04 -4.05
N GLY A 221 -8.40 26.48 -4.40
CA GLY A 221 -8.63 27.44 -5.47
C GLY A 221 -8.57 26.83 -6.89
N GLY A 222 -8.65 25.51 -7.03
CA GLY A 222 -8.54 24.86 -8.34
C GLY A 222 -9.69 25.22 -9.29
N SER A 223 -9.36 25.49 -10.55
CA SER A 223 -10.29 25.93 -11.61
C SER A 223 -11.05 24.78 -12.29
N TYR A 224 -11.62 23.89 -11.47
CA TYR A 224 -12.39 22.71 -11.87
C TYR A 224 -13.75 23.07 -12.48
N GLU A 225 -14.23 22.22 -13.38
CA GLU A 225 -15.62 22.25 -13.86
C GLU A 225 -16.50 21.41 -12.91
N TRP A 226 -17.29 22.05 -12.06
CA TRP A 226 -18.04 21.37 -11.00
C TRP A 226 -19.37 20.76 -11.44
N ASP A 227 -19.93 21.12 -12.61
CA ASP A 227 -21.18 20.54 -13.10
C ASP A 227 -20.98 19.11 -13.62
N ARG A 228 -19.74 18.77 -13.98
CA ARG A 228 -19.34 17.47 -14.56
C ARG A 228 -18.60 16.58 -13.56
N VAL A 229 -18.75 16.83 -12.25
CA VAL A 229 -18.14 16.02 -11.18
C VAL A 229 -18.40 14.53 -11.42
N ALA A 230 -17.35 13.73 -11.29
CA ALA A 230 -17.40 12.31 -11.51
C ALA A 230 -17.19 11.45 -10.27
N PHE A 231 -17.88 10.31 -10.22
CA PHE A 231 -17.65 9.28 -9.21
C PHE A 231 -17.60 7.91 -9.89
N THR A 232 -16.62 7.08 -9.53
CA THR A 232 -16.37 5.83 -10.25
C THR A 232 -17.51 4.80 -10.15
N MET A 233 -18.41 4.94 -9.16
CA MET A 233 -19.63 4.11 -9.04
C MET A 233 -20.93 4.88 -9.34
N ASP A 234 -20.89 6.02 -10.02
CA ASP A 234 -22.12 6.62 -10.54
C ASP A 234 -22.69 5.86 -11.74
N ASP A 235 -23.95 6.12 -12.07
CA ASP A 235 -24.69 5.38 -13.11
C ASP A 235 -24.00 5.40 -14.48
N VAL A 236 -23.35 6.52 -14.83
CA VAL A 236 -22.67 6.67 -16.13
C VAL A 236 -21.40 5.81 -16.14
N ARG A 237 -20.53 5.98 -15.13
CA ARG A 237 -19.27 5.25 -15.04
C ARG A 237 -19.49 3.76 -14.85
N TYR A 238 -20.50 3.37 -14.07
CA TYR A 238 -20.90 1.98 -13.88
C TYR A 238 -21.24 1.31 -15.22
N ARG A 239 -22.05 1.96 -16.07
CA ARG A 239 -22.36 1.46 -17.42
C ARG A 239 -21.12 1.39 -18.32
N CYS A 240 -20.22 2.39 -18.24
CA CYS A 240 -18.96 2.37 -18.99
C CYS A 240 -18.08 1.17 -18.62
N VAL A 241 -18.03 0.79 -17.33
CA VAL A 241 -17.27 -0.39 -16.88
C VAL A 241 -17.87 -1.68 -17.42
N ILE A 242 -19.21 -1.82 -17.39
CA ILE A 242 -19.90 -2.99 -17.98
C ILE A 242 -19.60 -3.08 -19.47
N GLU A 243 -19.77 -1.98 -20.21
CA GLU A 243 -19.47 -1.93 -21.65
C GLU A 243 -18.02 -2.31 -21.93
N GLY A 244 -17.07 -1.78 -21.16
CA GLY A 244 -15.65 -2.14 -21.28
C GLY A 244 -15.41 -3.63 -21.04
N PHE A 245 -16.02 -4.20 -20.00
CA PHE A 245 -15.93 -5.64 -19.71
C PHE A 245 -16.51 -6.48 -20.86
N CYS A 246 -17.72 -6.16 -21.33
CA CYS A 246 -18.37 -6.89 -22.43
C CYS A 246 -17.52 -6.86 -23.71
N ARG A 247 -17.03 -5.68 -24.10
CA ARG A 247 -16.17 -5.54 -25.28
C ARG A 247 -14.86 -6.33 -25.16
N LEU A 248 -14.19 -6.26 -24.02
CA LEU A 248 -12.94 -6.99 -23.80
C LEU A 248 -13.18 -8.52 -23.78
N HIS A 249 -14.33 -8.96 -23.27
CA HIS A 249 -14.74 -10.37 -23.34
C HIS A 249 -15.07 -10.81 -24.77
N GLU A 250 -15.82 -10.02 -25.54
CA GLU A 250 -16.13 -10.28 -26.96
C GLU A 250 -14.87 -10.34 -27.83
N MET A 251 -13.84 -9.55 -27.49
CA MET A 251 -12.52 -9.61 -28.11
C MET A 251 -11.68 -10.82 -27.71
N GLY A 252 -12.16 -11.67 -26.79
CA GLY A 252 -11.44 -12.84 -26.28
C GLY A 252 -10.30 -12.51 -25.31
N LEU A 253 -10.24 -11.27 -24.79
CA LEU A 253 -9.19 -10.83 -23.84
C LEU A 253 -9.53 -11.15 -22.38
N ILE A 254 -10.81 -11.36 -22.06
CA ILE A 254 -11.28 -11.78 -20.73
C ILE A 254 -11.67 -13.25 -20.77
N TYR A 255 -11.16 -14.03 -19.83
CA TYR A 255 -11.49 -15.44 -19.66
C TYR A 255 -11.60 -15.80 -18.18
N ARG A 256 -12.21 -16.95 -17.88
CA ARG A 256 -12.29 -17.52 -16.53
C ARG A 256 -11.48 -18.80 -16.46
N SER A 257 -10.53 -18.87 -15.54
CA SER A 257 -9.69 -20.04 -15.30
C SER A 257 -9.36 -20.16 -13.81
N VAL A 258 -9.04 -21.37 -13.37
CA VAL A 258 -8.39 -21.58 -12.08
C VAL A 258 -6.90 -21.27 -12.25
N ARG A 259 -6.37 -20.37 -11.42
CA ARG A 259 -4.95 -19.99 -11.39
C ARG A 259 -4.55 -19.73 -9.96
N LEU A 260 -3.24 -19.78 -9.69
CA LEU A 260 -2.71 -19.29 -8.44
C LEU A 260 -2.90 -17.76 -8.39
N VAL A 261 -3.35 -17.26 -7.25
CA VAL A 261 -3.62 -15.84 -7.00
C VAL A 261 -3.07 -15.47 -5.63
N ASN A 262 -2.72 -14.21 -5.43
CA ASN A 262 -2.43 -13.72 -4.10
C ASN A 262 -3.75 -13.62 -3.33
N TRP A 263 -3.87 -14.38 -2.24
CA TRP A 263 -5.06 -14.40 -1.40
C TRP A 263 -4.77 -13.76 -0.04
N SER A 264 -5.64 -12.84 0.41
CA SER A 264 -5.59 -12.33 1.78
C SER A 264 -6.63 -13.02 2.66
N CYS A 265 -6.18 -13.76 3.67
CA CYS A 265 -7.04 -14.40 4.65
C CYS A 265 -7.83 -13.37 5.49
N THR A 266 -7.28 -12.16 5.70
CA THR A 266 -7.95 -11.09 6.42
C THR A 266 -9.09 -10.48 5.60
N LEU A 267 -8.83 -10.14 4.34
CA LEU A 267 -9.85 -9.54 3.46
C LEU A 267 -10.83 -10.58 2.90
N ARG A 268 -10.41 -11.85 2.87
CA ARG A 268 -11.09 -12.97 2.19
C ARG A 268 -11.35 -12.64 0.72
N SER A 269 -10.30 -12.18 0.04
CA SER A 269 -10.34 -11.79 -1.37
C SER A 269 -9.00 -12.05 -2.03
N ALA A 270 -9.05 -12.28 -3.34
CA ALA A 270 -7.88 -12.19 -4.21
C ALA A 270 -7.40 -10.74 -4.29
N ILE A 271 -6.09 -10.56 -4.40
CA ILE A 271 -5.37 -9.30 -4.49
C ILE A 271 -4.47 -9.36 -5.72
N SER A 272 -4.39 -8.25 -6.46
CA SER A 272 -3.53 -8.15 -7.64
C SER A 272 -2.05 -8.04 -7.25
N ASP A 273 -1.12 -8.42 -8.14
CA ASP A 273 0.32 -8.37 -7.83
C ASP A 273 0.81 -6.96 -7.45
N ILE A 274 0.21 -5.91 -8.03
CA ILE A 274 0.56 -4.51 -7.75
C ILE A 274 0.07 -4.02 -6.38
N GLU A 275 -0.86 -4.74 -5.76
CA GLU A 275 -1.38 -4.44 -4.41
C GLU A 275 -0.62 -5.21 -3.32
N VAL A 276 0.36 -6.04 -3.69
CA VAL A 276 1.18 -6.81 -2.75
C VAL A 276 2.55 -6.16 -2.56
N ASP A 277 2.77 -5.62 -1.36
CA ASP A 277 4.08 -5.15 -0.95
C ASP A 277 4.96 -6.32 -0.47
N LYS A 278 6.08 -6.54 -1.15
CA LYS A 278 7.07 -7.55 -0.75
C LYS A 278 8.03 -6.96 0.27
N ARG A 279 8.17 -7.64 1.41
CA ARG A 279 9.16 -7.32 2.44
C ARG A 279 10.26 -8.36 2.44
N GLU A 280 11.47 -7.95 2.09
CA GLU A 280 12.65 -8.80 2.17
C GLU A 280 13.12 -8.93 3.63
N ILE A 281 13.59 -10.14 3.97
CA ILE A 281 14.18 -10.46 5.26
C ILE A 281 15.46 -11.27 5.01
N ASP A 282 16.56 -10.87 5.64
CA ASP A 282 17.88 -11.50 5.43
C ASP A 282 18.06 -12.81 6.22
N GLY A 283 17.12 -13.14 7.11
CA GLY A 283 17.18 -14.32 7.96
C GLY A 283 16.07 -14.37 9.00
N ARG A 284 16.27 -15.23 10.01
CA ARG A 284 15.29 -15.49 11.06
C ARG A 284 14.82 -14.19 11.74
N THR A 285 13.54 -13.88 11.57
CA THR A 285 12.93 -12.63 12.03
C THR A 285 11.54 -12.90 12.61
N LEU A 286 11.27 -12.35 13.79
CA LEU A 286 9.93 -12.37 14.41
C LEU A 286 9.13 -11.15 13.94
N ILE A 287 8.02 -11.38 13.23
CA ILE A 287 7.18 -10.35 12.63
C ILE A 287 5.79 -10.36 13.28
N GLU A 288 5.26 -9.17 13.56
CA GLU A 288 3.87 -9.01 14.00
C GLU A 288 2.93 -9.21 12.81
N VAL A 289 2.06 -10.21 12.89
CA VAL A 289 1.08 -10.53 11.85
C VAL A 289 -0.32 -10.17 12.34
N PRO A 290 -1.10 -9.38 11.59
CA PRO A 290 -2.47 -9.04 11.98
C PRO A 290 -3.32 -10.29 12.26
N GLY A 291 -3.98 -10.33 13.42
CA GLY A 291 -4.79 -11.46 13.87
C GLY A 291 -4.08 -12.44 14.81
N TYR A 292 -2.77 -12.30 14.99
CA TYR A 292 -1.99 -13.12 15.94
C TYR A 292 -1.63 -12.31 17.19
N THR A 293 -1.67 -12.97 18.36
CA THR A 293 -1.27 -12.38 19.64
C THR A 293 0.24 -12.34 19.82
N GLU A 294 0.94 -13.29 19.20
CA GLU A 294 2.38 -13.46 19.28
C GLU A 294 3.05 -13.11 17.95
N LYS A 295 4.34 -12.79 17.99
CA LYS A 295 5.12 -12.59 16.78
C LYS A 295 5.37 -13.92 16.10
N ILE A 296 5.17 -13.96 14.79
CA ILE A 296 5.36 -15.15 13.98
C ILE A 296 6.76 -15.15 13.40
N GLU A 297 7.38 -16.32 13.40
CA GLU A 297 8.72 -16.53 12.90
C GLU A 297 8.73 -16.67 11.37
N PHE A 298 9.60 -15.89 10.72
CA PHE A 298 9.87 -15.95 9.28
C PHE A 298 11.37 -16.03 9.02
N GLY A 299 11.76 -16.41 7.81
CA GLY A 299 13.17 -16.40 7.37
C GLY A 299 14.00 -17.56 7.93
N VAL A 300 13.34 -18.66 8.32
CA VAL A 300 13.99 -19.91 8.72
C VAL A 300 13.94 -20.88 7.55
N LEU A 301 15.09 -21.41 7.16
CA LEU A 301 15.19 -22.48 6.17
C LEU A 301 15.25 -23.83 6.91
N VAL A 302 14.24 -24.67 6.68
CA VAL A 302 14.11 -25.99 7.29
C VAL A 302 14.52 -27.05 6.26
N SER A 303 15.46 -27.90 6.65
CA SER A 303 15.84 -29.09 5.86
C SER A 303 15.23 -30.34 6.44
N PHE A 304 14.64 -31.18 5.60
CA PHE A 304 14.07 -32.47 5.98
C PHE A 304 14.17 -33.43 4.80
N ALA A 305 13.99 -34.73 5.05
CA ALA A 305 14.22 -35.76 4.05
C ALA A 305 12.94 -36.54 3.73
N TYR A 306 12.80 -36.91 2.46
CA TYR A 306 11.79 -37.86 1.99
C TYR A 306 12.43 -39.21 1.69
N LYS A 307 11.81 -40.30 2.16
CA LYS A 307 12.29 -41.65 1.87
C LYS A 307 11.98 -42.04 0.43
N VAL A 308 12.99 -42.51 -0.31
CA VAL A 308 12.83 -43.06 -1.65
C VAL A 308 12.13 -44.42 -1.58
N VAL A 309 11.12 -44.61 -2.41
CA VAL A 309 10.35 -45.86 -2.45
C VAL A 309 11.26 -47.02 -2.90
N ASP A 310 11.11 -48.18 -2.26
CA ASP A 310 11.92 -49.38 -2.50
C ASP A 310 13.44 -49.18 -2.29
N SER A 311 13.82 -48.20 -1.47
CA SER A 311 15.21 -47.91 -1.11
C SER A 311 15.32 -47.45 0.35
N ASP A 312 16.51 -47.55 0.93
CA ASP A 312 16.84 -46.93 2.22
C ASP A 312 17.46 -45.53 2.03
N GLU A 313 17.54 -45.05 0.79
CA GLU A 313 17.97 -43.71 0.44
C GLU A 313 16.90 -42.67 0.80
N GLU A 314 17.34 -41.48 1.19
CA GLU A 314 16.48 -40.33 1.44
C GLU A 314 16.95 -39.13 0.61
N ILE A 315 15.98 -38.34 0.11
CA ILE A 315 16.27 -37.08 -0.57
C ILE A 315 15.99 -35.91 0.37
N VAL A 316 17.02 -35.13 0.66
CA VAL A 316 16.91 -33.95 1.53
C VAL A 316 16.46 -32.76 0.72
N VAL A 317 15.40 -32.09 1.15
CA VAL A 317 14.87 -30.85 0.58
C VAL A 317 14.93 -29.73 1.61
N ALA A 318 14.96 -28.48 1.15
CA ALA A 318 14.95 -27.30 2.01
C ALA A 318 13.77 -26.38 1.68
N THR A 319 13.11 -25.81 2.70
CA THR A 319 12.00 -24.87 2.50
C THR A 319 11.90 -23.84 3.62
N THR A 320 11.37 -22.67 3.30
CA THR A 320 10.97 -21.65 4.28
C THR A 320 9.50 -21.73 4.70
N ARG A 321 8.72 -22.63 4.09
CA ARG A 321 7.29 -22.82 4.33
C ARG A 321 6.99 -24.29 4.63
N ILE A 322 7.42 -24.76 5.79
CA ILE A 322 7.30 -26.18 6.17
C ILE A 322 5.84 -26.65 6.22
N GLU A 323 4.91 -25.76 6.52
CA GLU A 323 3.47 -26.01 6.52
C GLU A 323 2.94 -26.43 5.14
N THR A 324 3.55 -25.96 4.05
CA THR A 324 3.14 -26.32 2.68
C THR A 324 3.56 -27.72 2.28
N MET A 325 4.49 -28.36 3.01
CA MET A 325 4.92 -29.75 2.80
C MET A 325 3.73 -30.72 2.68
N LEU A 326 2.66 -30.48 3.44
CA LEU A 326 1.46 -31.33 3.44
C LEU A 326 0.71 -31.33 2.10
N GLY A 327 0.95 -30.33 1.24
CA GLY A 327 0.42 -30.25 -0.12
C GLY A 327 1.41 -30.69 -1.18
N ASP A 328 2.58 -31.21 -0.80
CA ASP A 328 3.62 -31.59 -1.75
C ASP A 328 3.09 -32.71 -2.65
N SER A 329 3.45 -32.61 -3.92
CA SER A 329 3.04 -33.51 -4.98
C SER A 329 4.21 -34.04 -5.81
N GLY A 330 5.44 -33.65 -5.47
CA GLY A 330 6.66 -33.99 -6.19
C GLY A 330 7.91 -33.43 -5.52
N VAL A 331 9.08 -33.92 -5.93
CA VAL A 331 10.38 -33.33 -5.64
C VAL A 331 11.06 -33.04 -6.96
N ALA A 332 11.53 -31.81 -7.17
CA ALA A 332 12.28 -31.43 -8.36
C ALA A 332 13.78 -31.44 -8.08
N VAL A 333 14.55 -31.97 -9.03
CA VAL A 333 16.01 -31.90 -9.09
C VAL A 333 16.43 -31.38 -10.46
N HIS A 334 17.64 -30.84 -10.57
CA HIS A 334 18.12 -30.34 -11.85
C HIS A 334 18.55 -31.50 -12.80
N PRO A 335 18.20 -31.48 -14.11
CA PRO A 335 18.59 -32.49 -15.11
C PRO A 335 20.07 -32.86 -15.13
N ASN A 336 20.94 -31.86 -14.92
CA ASN A 336 22.38 -32.02 -14.97
C ASN A 336 23.02 -32.29 -13.59
N ASP A 337 22.23 -32.50 -12.54
CA ASP A 337 22.76 -32.79 -11.22
C ASP A 337 23.12 -34.28 -11.08
N GLU A 338 24.41 -34.59 -11.24
CA GLU A 338 24.95 -35.95 -11.13
C GLU A 338 24.62 -36.62 -9.79
N ARG A 339 24.36 -35.84 -8.73
CA ARG A 339 24.00 -36.37 -7.40
C ARG A 339 22.67 -37.10 -7.40
N TYR A 340 21.76 -36.79 -8.32
CA TYR A 340 20.38 -37.28 -8.31
C TYR A 340 19.97 -38.03 -9.58
N LYS A 341 20.83 -38.16 -10.59
CA LYS A 341 20.48 -38.81 -11.87
C LYS A 341 19.96 -40.24 -11.73
N HIS A 342 20.46 -41.00 -10.75
CA HIS A 342 19.99 -42.37 -10.48
C HIS A 342 18.56 -42.43 -9.94
N LEU A 343 18.00 -41.30 -9.52
CA LEU A 343 16.63 -41.18 -9.01
C LEU A 343 15.60 -40.85 -10.12
N ALA A 344 16.01 -40.83 -11.39
CA ALA A 344 15.11 -40.66 -12.52
C ALA A 344 14.00 -41.72 -12.54
N GLY A 345 12.74 -41.26 -12.58
CA GLY A 345 11.56 -42.13 -12.56
C GLY A 345 11.26 -42.78 -11.21
N LYS A 346 11.99 -42.44 -10.14
CA LYS A 346 11.72 -42.90 -8.79
C LYS A 346 10.66 -42.01 -8.11
N PHE A 347 10.09 -42.56 -7.05
CA PHE A 347 9.10 -41.89 -6.21
C PHE A 347 9.64 -41.78 -4.80
N VAL A 348 9.13 -40.79 -4.06
CA VAL A 348 9.34 -40.65 -2.63
C VAL A 348 8.02 -40.74 -1.87
N GLN A 349 8.10 -41.26 -0.66
CA GLN A 349 6.94 -41.42 0.21
C GLN A 349 6.71 -40.13 1.01
N HIS A 350 5.47 -39.61 0.99
CA HIS A 350 5.11 -38.51 1.89
C HIS A 350 5.03 -39.02 3.35
N PRO A 351 5.65 -38.33 4.33
CA PRO A 351 5.85 -38.85 5.69
C PRO A 351 4.57 -38.86 6.53
N PHE A 352 3.57 -38.06 6.17
CA PHE A 352 2.29 -37.96 6.90
C PHE A 352 1.09 -38.51 6.12
N CYS A 353 1.29 -38.91 4.86
CA CYS A 353 0.22 -39.41 3.99
C CYS A 353 0.74 -40.70 3.33
N SER A 354 0.44 -41.85 3.94
CA SER A 354 0.96 -43.15 3.51
C SER A 354 0.57 -43.51 2.07
N GLU A 355 -0.59 -43.04 1.61
CA GLU A 355 -1.06 -43.31 0.24
C GLU A 355 -0.41 -42.41 -0.82
N ARG A 356 0.37 -41.40 -0.42
CA ARG A 356 0.93 -40.40 -1.33
C ARG A 356 2.37 -40.72 -1.74
N LEU A 357 2.49 -41.22 -2.96
CA LEU A 357 3.76 -41.35 -3.68
C LEU A 357 3.99 -40.11 -4.55
N MET A 358 5.13 -39.47 -4.38
CA MET A 358 5.49 -38.23 -5.07
C MET A 358 6.62 -38.50 -6.05
N PRO A 359 6.46 -38.21 -7.36
CA PRO A 359 7.53 -38.42 -8.33
C PRO A 359 8.71 -37.47 -8.07
N ILE A 360 9.92 -37.98 -8.35
CA ILE A 360 11.11 -37.15 -8.51
C ILE A 360 11.16 -36.70 -9.97
N VAL A 361 10.97 -35.40 -10.20
CA VAL A 361 10.97 -34.78 -11.53
C VAL A 361 12.25 -34.02 -11.79
N PHE A 362 12.66 -33.96 -13.06
CA PHE A 362 13.89 -33.27 -13.46
C PHE A 362 13.50 -31.99 -14.18
N ASP A 363 13.81 -30.84 -13.60
CA ASP A 363 13.41 -29.52 -14.09
C ASP A 363 14.54 -28.49 -13.98
N GLU A 364 14.80 -27.74 -15.05
CA GLU A 364 15.87 -26.74 -15.12
C GLU A 364 15.65 -25.53 -14.19
N PHE A 365 14.44 -25.38 -13.63
CA PHE A 365 14.16 -24.38 -12.59
C PHE A 365 15.03 -24.55 -11.33
N VAL A 366 15.48 -25.77 -11.03
CA VAL A 366 16.19 -26.06 -9.79
C VAL A 366 17.63 -25.56 -9.85
N ASP A 367 18.01 -24.68 -8.93
CA ASP A 367 19.41 -24.27 -8.75
C ASP A 367 20.19 -25.34 -7.98
N MET A 368 21.14 -25.98 -8.65
CA MET A 368 22.03 -27.01 -8.07
C MET A 368 22.87 -26.50 -6.89
N THR A 369 23.15 -25.20 -6.86
CA THR A 369 24.01 -24.55 -5.85
C THR A 369 23.25 -24.13 -4.60
N PHE A 370 21.92 -24.06 -4.67
CA PHE A 370 21.08 -23.61 -3.57
C PHE A 370 20.58 -24.78 -2.72
N GLY A 371 20.77 -24.68 -1.40
CA GLY A 371 20.34 -25.72 -0.46
C GLY A 371 20.98 -27.06 -0.79
N THR A 372 20.15 -28.08 -1.05
CA THR A 372 20.60 -29.42 -1.41
C THR A 372 20.66 -29.67 -2.91
N GLY A 373 20.13 -28.77 -3.74
CA GLY A 373 19.87 -29.03 -5.16
C GLY A 373 18.61 -29.87 -5.42
N ALA A 374 17.80 -30.11 -4.39
CA ALA A 374 16.48 -30.73 -4.49
C ALA A 374 15.42 -29.85 -3.82
N VAL A 375 14.31 -29.63 -4.50
CA VAL A 375 13.25 -28.70 -4.10
C VAL A 375 11.93 -29.45 -3.99
N LYS A 376 11.24 -29.31 -2.86
CA LYS A 376 9.87 -29.82 -2.73
C LYS A 376 8.93 -29.01 -3.63
N ILE A 377 7.98 -29.68 -4.29
CA ILE A 377 7.05 -29.03 -5.21
C ILE A 377 5.63 -29.07 -4.66
N THR A 378 5.05 -27.88 -4.44
CA THR A 378 3.70 -27.69 -3.89
C THR A 378 2.84 -26.80 -4.81
N PRO A 379 2.35 -27.31 -5.96
CA PRO A 379 1.83 -26.48 -7.05
C PRO A 379 0.65 -25.58 -6.68
N ALA A 380 -0.13 -25.94 -5.66
CA ALA A 380 -1.29 -25.16 -5.22
C ALA A 380 -0.94 -23.96 -4.32
N HIS A 381 0.32 -23.78 -3.90
CA HIS A 381 0.71 -22.80 -2.86
C HIS A 381 1.93 -21.93 -3.22
N ASP A 382 2.54 -22.13 -4.39
CA ASP A 382 3.68 -21.34 -4.87
C ASP A 382 3.67 -21.14 -6.38
N HIS A 383 4.05 -19.96 -6.86
CA HIS A 383 4.02 -19.63 -8.29
C HIS A 383 5.06 -20.40 -9.11
N ASN A 384 6.26 -20.65 -8.57
CA ASN A 384 7.28 -21.42 -9.27
C ASN A 384 6.87 -22.89 -9.30
N ASP A 385 6.41 -23.43 -8.17
CA ASP A 385 5.94 -24.80 -8.07
C ASP A 385 4.69 -25.03 -8.94
N TYR A 386 3.82 -24.03 -9.09
CA TYR A 386 2.65 -24.07 -9.97
C TYR A 386 3.05 -24.31 -11.43
N GLU A 387 4.11 -23.63 -11.90
CA GLU A 387 4.62 -23.80 -13.26
C GLU A 387 5.37 -25.13 -13.44
N VAL A 388 6.15 -25.58 -12.45
CA VAL A 388 6.76 -26.93 -12.44
C VAL A 388 5.67 -28.00 -12.48
N GLY A 389 4.64 -27.85 -11.64
CA GLY A 389 3.50 -28.77 -11.57
C GLY A 389 2.75 -28.88 -12.89
N LYS A 390 2.60 -27.78 -13.64
CA LYS A 390 2.05 -27.82 -14.99
C LYS A 390 2.93 -28.56 -15.97
N ARG A 391 4.25 -28.27 -15.99
CA ARG A 391 5.19 -28.89 -16.93
C ARG A 391 5.27 -30.41 -16.76
N HIS A 392 5.21 -30.88 -15.51
CA HIS A 392 5.34 -32.31 -15.18
C HIS A 392 4.02 -32.98 -14.82
N ASN A 393 2.88 -32.31 -15.06
CA ASN A 393 1.53 -32.83 -14.78
C ASN A 393 1.35 -33.35 -13.34
N LEU A 394 1.85 -32.60 -12.36
CA LEU A 394 1.74 -32.92 -10.94
C LEU A 394 0.36 -32.56 -10.37
N PRO A 395 -0.15 -33.32 -9.38
CA PRO A 395 -1.39 -32.98 -8.70
C PRO A 395 -1.35 -31.62 -7.98
N PHE A 396 -2.42 -30.82 -8.11
CA PHE A 396 -2.59 -29.55 -7.41
C PHE A 396 -3.41 -29.77 -6.14
N ILE A 397 -2.73 -29.92 -4.99
CA ILE A 397 -3.36 -30.26 -3.71
C ILE A 397 -3.53 -29.00 -2.85
N THR A 398 -4.75 -28.49 -2.77
CA THR A 398 -5.08 -27.38 -1.86
C THR A 398 -5.25 -27.89 -0.43
N ILE A 399 -4.38 -27.45 0.48
CA ILE A 399 -4.36 -27.84 1.90
C ILE A 399 -4.65 -26.68 2.85
N ILE A 400 -4.81 -25.47 2.33
CA ILE A 400 -5.09 -24.26 3.11
C ILE A 400 -6.40 -23.67 2.61
N ASP A 401 -7.34 -23.43 3.52
CA ASP A 401 -8.64 -22.84 3.20
C ASP A 401 -8.56 -21.30 3.08
N ASN A 402 -9.71 -20.69 2.78
CA ASN A 402 -9.82 -19.23 2.64
C ASN A 402 -9.51 -18.44 3.93
N ASN A 403 -9.46 -19.10 5.09
CA ASN A 403 -9.12 -18.50 6.37
C ASN A 403 -7.65 -18.68 6.74
N GLY A 404 -6.87 -19.41 5.92
CA GLY A 404 -5.49 -19.74 6.26
C GLY A 404 -5.37 -20.95 7.20
N LEU A 405 -6.39 -21.80 7.29
CA LEU A 405 -6.39 -22.99 8.13
C LEU A 405 -6.11 -24.24 7.31
N ILE A 406 -5.40 -25.21 7.92
CA ILE A 406 -5.11 -26.49 7.27
C ILE A 406 -6.41 -27.31 7.14
N THR A 407 -6.70 -27.73 5.92
CA THR A 407 -7.90 -28.49 5.54
C THR A 407 -7.54 -29.70 4.68
N GLY A 408 -8.51 -30.58 4.45
CA GLY A 408 -8.34 -31.80 3.65
C GLY A 408 -7.73 -32.96 4.45
N ASP A 409 -7.18 -33.93 3.72
CA ASP A 409 -6.61 -35.14 4.31
C ASP A 409 -5.12 -34.97 4.66
N CYS A 410 -4.86 -34.10 5.64
CA CYS A 410 -3.54 -33.82 6.19
C CYS A 410 -3.31 -34.52 7.54
N GLY A 411 -4.07 -35.59 7.82
CA GLY A 411 -3.97 -36.37 9.05
C GLY A 411 -4.20 -35.52 10.31
N LYS A 412 -3.28 -35.61 11.26
CA LYS A 412 -3.37 -34.91 12.57
C LYS A 412 -3.29 -33.38 12.48
N PHE A 413 -2.93 -32.84 11.32
CA PHE A 413 -2.78 -31.39 11.11
C PHE A 413 -4.08 -30.74 10.60
N THR A 414 -5.04 -31.53 10.12
CA THR A 414 -6.34 -31.02 9.68
C THR A 414 -7.07 -30.40 10.87
N VAL A 415 -7.47 -29.14 10.74
CA VAL A 415 -8.31 -28.50 11.75
C VAL A 415 -9.71 -29.09 11.63
N SER A 416 -10.17 -29.78 12.67
CA SER A 416 -11.58 -30.21 12.75
C SER A 416 -12.45 -28.95 12.81
N THR A 417 -13.30 -28.77 11.80
CA THR A 417 -14.23 -27.64 11.70
C THR A 417 -15.49 -27.90 12.50
#